data_AF-A0A6I1HDU8-F1
#
_entry.id   AF-A0A6I1HDU8-F1
#
_cell.length_a   1.000
_cell.length_b   1.000
_cell.length_c   1.000
_cell.angle_alpha   90.00
_cell.angle_beta   90.00
_cell.angle_gamma   90.00
#
_symmetry.space_group_name_H-M   'P 1'
#
loop_
_entity.id
_entity.type
_entity.pdbx_description
1 polymer ?
#
loop_
_entity_poly.entity_id
_entity_poly.type
_entity_poly.pdbx_seq_one_letter_code
_entity_poly.pdbx_strand_id
1 'polypeptide(L)'
;MNNKLTGIAIAAAIAAALAFVYWPAPDGDAPQVAAGIAAAPQGRSLASYLNLDAAPMPAAAPVPVTLAQQLARLAASGKPEDAYAAYNLLDDCIVFQREGRLPGLEFELGREMTAEEKAAQQQLCAGLTQRQREDRLGYLAAAAQGGVPGAATIFLSEGPFGDRSALRNRPDDPLVQAWKRQAIAQLTAQADEAELTSVSTLMMAYLRDGEVVQKDAPQAYGYLLALRQVYDDILAPGVTNPYQDEYWHWLQAELTPEQQAAAAAKAQAIVAKYRQHTGRPAHG
;
A
#
# COMPACT_ATOMS: atom_id res chain seq x y z
N MET A 1 52.60 -4.37 6.76
CA MET A 1 51.95 -5.70 6.71
C MET A 1 50.89 -5.77 7.80
N ASN A 2 49.75 -6.37 7.46
CA ASN A 2 48.60 -6.77 8.29
C ASN A 2 47.45 -5.75 8.51
N ASN A 3 46.57 -5.78 7.50
CA ASN A 3 45.15 -5.45 7.54
C ASN A 3 44.40 -6.22 8.63
N LYS A 4 43.45 -5.56 9.29
CA LYS A 4 42.20 -6.20 9.73
C LYS A 4 41.02 -5.31 9.32
N LEU A 5 40.31 -5.79 8.30
CA LEU A 5 38.98 -5.35 7.89
C LEU A 5 37.98 -5.85 8.94
N THR A 6 37.31 -4.92 9.62
CA THR A 6 36.02 -5.18 10.27
C THR A 6 34.98 -4.40 9.52
N GLY A 7 34.29 -5.08 8.61
CA GLY A 7 33.11 -4.57 7.92
C GLY A 7 31.96 -4.47 8.91
N ILE A 8 31.39 -3.27 9.03
CA ILE A 8 30.13 -3.03 9.74
C ILE A 8 29.05 -3.01 8.66
N ALA A 9 28.25 -4.06 8.63
CA ALA A 9 26.99 -4.10 7.91
C ALA A 9 26.01 -3.17 8.64
N ILE A 10 25.65 -2.03 8.03
CA ILE A 10 24.56 -1.19 8.52
C ILE A 10 23.29 -1.65 7.80
N ALA A 11 22.47 -2.39 8.54
CA ALA A 11 21.14 -2.81 8.12
C ALA A 11 20.21 -1.59 8.05
N ALA A 12 19.58 -1.39 6.90
CA ALA A 12 18.48 -0.47 6.72
C ALA A 12 17.21 -1.10 7.30
N ALA A 13 16.69 -0.53 8.39
CA ALA A 13 15.41 -0.91 8.99
C ALA A 13 14.69 0.35 9.47
N ILE A 14 14.02 1.07 8.56
CA ILE A 14 12.97 2.03 8.91
C ILE A 14 11.90 1.97 7.82
N ALA A 15 10.96 1.02 7.95
CA ALA A 15 9.67 1.02 7.26
C ALA A 15 8.74 -0.01 7.91
N ALA A 16 8.34 0.21 9.17
CA ALA A 16 7.24 -0.53 9.79
C ALA A 16 6.84 0.14 11.12
N ALA A 17 6.23 1.32 11.05
CA ALA A 17 5.41 1.84 12.12
C ALA A 17 4.50 2.88 11.50
N LEU A 18 3.22 2.50 11.28
CA LEU A 18 2.01 3.33 11.25
C LEU A 18 0.93 2.62 10.42
N ALA A 19 0.46 1.47 10.90
CA ALA A 19 -0.82 0.90 10.48
C ALA A 19 -1.36 -0.04 11.58
N PHE A 20 -1.70 0.52 12.74
CA PHE A 20 -2.53 -0.17 13.73
C PHE A 20 -3.61 0.79 14.23
N VAL A 21 -4.75 0.76 13.55
CA VAL A 21 -6.04 1.13 14.16
C VAL A 21 -6.92 -0.12 14.06
N TYR A 22 -7.11 -0.72 15.23
CA TYR A 22 -7.82 -1.96 15.49
C TYR A 22 -9.34 -1.70 15.50
N TRP A 23 -10.16 -2.59 14.95
CA TRP A 23 -11.61 -2.61 15.16
C TRP A 23 -12.05 -3.98 15.69
N PRO A 24 -12.86 -4.07 16.77
CA PRO A 24 -13.21 -5.33 17.41
C PRO A 24 -14.45 -5.99 16.77
N ALA A 25 -14.47 -7.32 16.77
CA ALA A 25 -15.64 -8.14 16.49
C ALA A 25 -16.40 -8.45 17.79
N PRO A 26 -17.75 -8.54 17.78
CA PRO A 26 -18.51 -8.90 18.97
C PRO A 26 -18.69 -10.42 19.09
N ASP A 27 -18.44 -10.92 20.31
CA ASP A 27 -18.69 -12.29 20.77
C ASP A 27 -20.20 -12.58 20.90
N GLY A 28 -20.60 -13.78 20.51
CA GLY A 28 -21.96 -14.31 20.72
C GLY A 28 -21.95 -15.49 21.69
N ASP A 29 -22.38 -15.23 22.93
CA ASP A 29 -22.62 -16.25 23.95
C ASP A 29 -23.84 -17.12 23.63
N ALA A 30 -23.71 -18.42 23.91
CA ALA A 30 -24.82 -19.37 24.02
C ALA A 30 -25.26 -19.52 25.49
N PRO A 31 -26.51 -19.98 25.73
CA PRO A 31 -26.66 -21.00 26.77
C PRO A 31 -27.58 -22.18 26.42
N GLN A 32 -27.20 -23.34 26.99
CA GLN A 32 -27.85 -24.64 27.07
C GLN A 32 -29.10 -24.63 27.98
N VAL A 33 -30.08 -25.55 27.77
CA VAL A 33 -30.64 -26.45 28.82
C VAL A 33 -31.29 -27.71 28.19
N ALA A 34 -31.34 -28.81 28.95
CA ALA A 34 -31.48 -30.21 28.58
C ALA A 34 -32.87 -30.88 28.74
N ALA A 35 -32.99 -32.04 28.07
CA ALA A 35 -33.61 -33.34 28.45
C ALA A 35 -35.13 -33.52 28.69
N GLY A 36 -35.71 -34.58 28.06
CA GLY A 36 -36.87 -35.30 28.61
C GLY A 36 -37.68 -36.26 27.71
N ILE A 37 -37.40 -37.58 27.85
CA ILE A 37 -38.33 -38.76 27.91
C ILE A 37 -39.19 -39.20 26.69
N ALA A 38 -39.09 -40.51 26.36
CA ALA A 38 -39.87 -41.32 25.41
C ALA A 38 -41.30 -41.65 25.95
N ALA A 39 -42.42 -41.53 25.21
CA ALA A 39 -42.98 -42.32 24.10
C ALA A 39 -44.37 -42.90 24.47
N ALA A 40 -45.39 -42.68 23.64
CA ALA A 40 -46.58 -43.52 23.50
C ALA A 40 -47.17 -43.35 22.07
N PRO A 41 -47.73 -44.40 21.45
CA PRO A 41 -47.98 -44.44 20.01
C PRO A 41 -49.34 -43.82 19.69
N GLN A 42 -49.38 -42.86 18.77
CA GLN A 42 -50.64 -42.29 18.28
C GLN A 42 -50.63 -42.19 16.76
N GLY A 43 -51.81 -42.48 16.19
CA GLY A 43 -52.02 -42.79 14.79
C GLY A 43 -51.54 -41.73 13.81
N ARG A 44 -51.44 -42.17 12.54
CA ARG A 44 -51.02 -41.37 11.39
C ARG A 44 -51.66 -39.97 11.43
N SER A 45 -50.84 -38.96 11.66
CA SER A 45 -51.27 -37.58 11.61
C SER A 45 -51.29 -37.08 10.16
N LEU A 46 -52.13 -36.07 9.92
CA LEU A 46 -52.22 -35.29 8.67
C LEU A 46 -50.88 -34.66 8.23
N ALA A 47 -49.84 -34.68 9.07
CA ALA A 47 -48.48 -34.26 8.71
C ALA A 47 -47.80 -35.15 7.66
N SER A 48 -48.31 -36.37 7.44
CA SER A 48 -47.82 -37.28 6.38
C SER A 48 -48.20 -36.84 4.96
N TYR A 49 -49.12 -35.89 4.79
CA TYR A 49 -49.49 -35.30 3.49
C TYR A 49 -48.75 -33.98 3.17
N LEU A 50 -47.97 -33.44 4.12
CA LEU A 50 -47.24 -32.17 3.94
C LEU A 50 -45.71 -32.34 3.91
N ASN A 51 -45.19 -33.56 4.05
CA ASN A 51 -43.78 -33.83 3.80
C ASN A 51 -43.55 -34.00 2.29
N LEU A 52 -43.33 -32.88 1.60
CA LEU A 52 -42.39 -32.88 0.49
C LEU A 52 -41.04 -33.28 1.08
N ASP A 53 -40.54 -34.44 0.69
CA ASP A 53 -39.17 -34.86 0.94
C ASP A 53 -38.19 -33.79 0.43
N ALA A 54 -37.84 -32.86 1.31
CA ALA A 54 -36.58 -32.16 1.25
C ALA A 54 -35.81 -32.62 2.48
N ALA A 55 -35.04 -33.70 2.31
CA ALA A 55 -33.88 -33.92 3.15
C ALA A 55 -33.15 -32.57 3.28
N PRO A 56 -32.69 -32.15 4.47
CA PRO A 56 -31.89 -30.94 4.57
C PRO A 56 -30.70 -31.15 3.66
N MET A 57 -30.67 -30.42 2.54
CA MET A 57 -29.46 -30.33 1.74
C MET A 57 -28.37 -29.92 2.72
N PRO A 58 -27.21 -30.61 2.75
CA PRO A 58 -26.07 -30.08 3.48
C PRO A 58 -25.91 -28.65 2.99
N ALA A 59 -25.94 -27.68 3.92
CA ALA A 59 -25.71 -26.29 3.60
C ALA A 59 -24.51 -26.24 2.66
N ALA A 60 -24.71 -25.74 1.44
CA ALA A 60 -23.64 -25.66 0.47
C ALA A 60 -22.45 -25.00 1.19
N ALA A 61 -21.31 -25.69 1.22
CA ALA A 61 -20.10 -25.12 1.80
C ALA A 61 -19.94 -23.70 1.22
N PRO A 62 -19.64 -22.70 2.06
CA PRO A 62 -19.59 -21.31 1.60
C PRO A 62 -18.71 -21.25 0.35
N VAL A 63 -19.30 -20.87 -0.78
CA VAL A 63 -18.59 -20.82 -2.05
C VAL A 63 -17.46 -19.80 -1.85
N PRO A 64 -16.19 -20.23 -1.99
CA PRO A 64 -15.07 -19.32 -1.78
C PRO A 64 -15.20 -18.17 -2.78
N VAL A 65 -15.18 -16.93 -2.27
CA VAL A 65 -15.36 -15.74 -3.09
C VAL A 65 -14.22 -15.68 -4.11
N THR A 66 -14.58 -15.81 -5.38
CA THR A 66 -13.61 -15.85 -6.47
C THR A 66 -12.90 -14.50 -6.63
N LEU A 67 -11.66 -14.52 -7.16
CA LEU A 67 -10.92 -13.30 -7.50
C LEU A 67 -11.76 -12.31 -8.33
N ALA A 68 -12.48 -12.81 -9.34
CA ALA A 68 -13.35 -11.97 -10.17
C ALA A 68 -14.46 -11.28 -9.37
N GLN A 69 -15.08 -11.98 -8.42
CA GLN A 69 -16.10 -11.39 -7.54
C GLN A 69 -15.50 -10.37 -6.56
N GLN A 70 -14.27 -10.59 -6.07
CA GLN A 70 -13.60 -9.59 -5.22
C GLN A 70 -13.29 -8.32 -6.02
N LEU A 71 -12.69 -8.46 -7.21
CA LEU A 71 -12.38 -7.33 -8.09
C LEU A 71 -13.63 -6.57 -8.53
N ALA A 72 -14.72 -7.27 -8.85
CA ALA A 72 -15.98 -6.61 -9.22
C ALA A 72 -16.55 -5.78 -8.06
N ARG A 73 -16.46 -6.26 -6.82
CA ARG A 73 -16.90 -5.50 -5.64
C ARG A 73 -16.03 -4.26 -5.41
N LEU A 74 -14.71 -4.40 -5.51
CA LEU A 74 -13.76 -3.30 -5.35
C LEU A 74 -13.94 -2.24 -6.45
N ALA A 75 -14.11 -2.67 -7.70
CA ALA A 75 -14.34 -1.76 -8.82
C ALA A 75 -15.68 -1.01 -8.71
N ALA A 76 -16.71 -1.65 -8.15
CA ALA A 76 -18.04 -1.05 -8.04
C ALA A 76 -18.14 0.09 -7.02
N SER A 77 -17.22 0.19 -6.05
CA SER A 77 -17.28 1.24 -5.03
C SER A 77 -16.85 2.61 -5.55
N GLY A 78 -16.00 2.64 -6.58
CA GLY A 78 -15.38 3.86 -7.12
C GLY A 78 -14.42 4.56 -6.16
N LYS A 79 -14.10 3.96 -5.00
CA LYS A 79 -13.20 4.54 -4.01
C LYS A 79 -11.73 4.33 -4.41
N PRO A 80 -10.85 5.33 -4.26
CA PRO A 80 -9.42 5.17 -4.51
C PRO A 80 -8.78 4.03 -3.71
N GLU A 81 -9.19 3.85 -2.45
CA GLU A 81 -8.67 2.81 -1.56
C GLU A 81 -9.01 1.42 -2.06
N ASP A 82 -10.21 1.24 -2.62
CA ASP A 82 -10.63 -0.04 -3.20
C ASP A 82 -9.93 -0.31 -4.52
N ALA A 83 -9.59 0.73 -5.30
CA ALA A 83 -8.70 0.57 -6.45
C ALA A 83 -7.30 0.11 -5.99
N TYR A 84 -6.76 0.67 -4.91
CA TYR A 84 -5.47 0.21 -4.37
C TYR A 84 -5.54 -1.24 -3.88
N ALA A 85 -6.63 -1.62 -3.19
CA ALA A 85 -6.86 -3.00 -2.78
C ALA A 85 -6.97 -3.95 -3.99
N ALA A 86 -7.60 -3.51 -5.08
CA ALA A 86 -7.68 -4.30 -6.31
C ALA A 86 -6.30 -4.49 -6.97
N TYR A 87 -5.46 -3.45 -6.96
CA TYR A 87 -4.06 -3.56 -7.38
C TYR A 87 -3.30 -4.59 -6.52
N ASN A 88 -3.33 -4.46 -5.19
CA ASN A 88 -2.61 -5.38 -4.29
C ASN A 88 -3.09 -6.82 -4.46
N LEU A 89 -4.40 -7.05 -4.58
CA LEU A 89 -4.95 -8.38 -4.81
C LEU A 89 -4.43 -9.02 -6.10
N LEU A 90 -4.30 -8.25 -7.18
CA LEU A 90 -3.74 -8.72 -8.44
C LEU A 90 -2.24 -8.94 -8.35
N ASP A 91 -1.51 -8.02 -7.72
CA ASP A 91 -0.07 -8.11 -7.57
C ASP A 91 0.34 -9.31 -6.70
N ASP A 92 -0.35 -9.53 -5.57
CA ASP A 92 -0.18 -10.71 -4.72
C ASP A 92 -0.39 -12.00 -5.51
N CYS A 93 -1.44 -12.06 -6.35
CA CYS A 93 -1.63 -13.24 -7.19
C CYS A 93 -0.53 -13.43 -8.23
N ILE A 94 0.04 -12.36 -8.78
CA ILE A 94 1.17 -12.42 -9.72
C ILE A 94 2.44 -12.90 -9.00
N VAL A 95 2.76 -12.32 -7.85
CA VAL A 95 3.92 -12.69 -7.02
C VAL A 95 3.80 -14.13 -6.54
N PHE A 96 2.64 -14.52 -6.02
CA PHE A 96 2.41 -15.87 -5.52
C PHE A 96 2.55 -16.93 -6.62
N GLN A 97 2.03 -16.69 -7.82
CA GLN A 97 2.19 -17.64 -8.92
C GLN A 97 3.65 -17.78 -9.39
N ARG A 98 4.47 -16.74 -9.19
CA ARG A 98 5.90 -16.77 -9.53
C ARG A 98 6.74 -17.43 -8.45
N GLU A 99 6.42 -17.19 -7.18
CA GLU A 99 7.31 -17.52 -6.05
C GLU A 99 6.75 -18.59 -5.11
N GLY A 100 5.46 -18.93 -5.22
CA GLY A 100 4.77 -19.87 -4.32
C GLY A 100 4.60 -19.33 -2.88
N ARG A 101 4.81 -18.03 -2.69
CA ARG A 101 4.75 -17.32 -1.40
C ARG A 101 4.49 -15.83 -1.62
N LEU A 102 4.17 -15.12 -0.54
CA LEU A 102 3.96 -13.67 -0.52
C LEU A 102 4.98 -13.02 0.43
N PRO A 103 6.15 -12.57 -0.06
CA PRO A 103 7.21 -12.05 0.79
C PRO A 103 6.79 -10.85 1.64
N GLY A 104 5.93 -9.97 1.11
CA GLY A 104 5.37 -8.84 1.84
C GLY A 104 4.56 -9.28 3.05
N LEU A 105 3.62 -10.22 2.83
CA LEU A 105 2.83 -10.81 3.90
C LEU A 105 3.69 -11.55 4.93
N GLU A 106 4.68 -12.34 4.48
CA GLU A 106 5.59 -13.06 5.38
C GLU A 106 6.42 -12.12 6.27
N PHE A 107 6.85 -10.99 5.70
CA PHE A 107 7.53 -9.94 6.45
C PHE A 107 6.61 -9.30 7.49
N GLU A 108 5.37 -8.97 7.12
CA GLU A 108 4.37 -8.40 8.05
C GLU A 108 4.01 -9.36 9.19
N LEU A 109 3.89 -10.66 8.88
CA LEU A 109 3.59 -11.70 9.87
C LEU A 109 4.83 -12.10 10.69
N GLY A 110 6.04 -11.77 10.25
CA GLY A 110 7.28 -12.24 10.84
C GLY A 110 7.48 -13.77 10.74
N ARG A 111 6.80 -14.43 9.81
CA ARG A 111 6.85 -15.88 9.58
C ARG A 111 6.50 -16.25 8.15
N GLU A 112 6.90 -17.44 7.72
CA GLU A 112 6.47 -18.01 6.44
C GLU A 112 4.96 -18.30 6.42
N MET A 113 4.40 -18.33 5.21
CA MET A 113 3.02 -18.76 5.00
C MET A 113 2.84 -20.25 5.33
N THR A 114 1.75 -20.60 6.03
CA THR A 114 1.39 -22.00 6.30
C THR A 114 0.91 -22.72 5.03
N ALA A 115 0.80 -24.05 5.09
CA ALA A 115 0.27 -24.83 3.97
C ALA A 115 -1.17 -24.44 3.62
N GLU A 116 -1.99 -24.14 4.65
CA GLU A 116 -3.38 -23.71 4.51
C GLU A 116 -3.47 -22.33 3.85
N GLU A 117 -2.62 -21.38 4.25
CA GLU A 117 -2.55 -20.04 3.65
C GLU A 117 -2.13 -20.11 2.18
N LYS A 118 -1.12 -20.94 1.86
CA LYS A 118 -0.70 -21.19 0.48
C LYS A 118 -1.82 -21.83 -0.35
N ALA A 119 -2.56 -22.78 0.22
CA ALA A 119 -3.69 -23.42 -0.46
C ALA A 119 -4.83 -22.42 -0.73
N ALA A 120 -5.16 -21.57 0.25
CA ALA A 120 -6.15 -20.51 0.09
C ALA A 120 -5.74 -19.49 -0.97
N GLN A 121 -4.49 -19.04 -0.96
CA GLN A 121 -3.96 -18.12 -1.97
C GLN A 121 -3.96 -18.75 -3.37
N GLN A 122 -3.56 -20.02 -3.48
CA GLN A 122 -3.63 -20.77 -4.74
C GLN A 122 -5.06 -20.84 -5.28
N GLN A 123 -6.04 -21.09 -4.42
CA GLN A 123 -7.44 -21.15 -4.81
C GLN A 123 -7.98 -19.79 -5.26
N LEU A 124 -7.64 -18.72 -4.53
CA LEU A 124 -8.01 -17.35 -4.88
C LEU A 124 -7.46 -16.96 -6.25
N CYS A 125 -6.16 -17.22 -6.47
CA CYS A 125 -5.44 -16.82 -7.68
C CYS A 125 -5.63 -17.76 -8.88
N ALA A 126 -6.34 -18.87 -8.72
CA ALA A 126 -6.58 -19.85 -9.79
C ALA A 126 -7.29 -19.23 -11.01
N GLY A 127 -8.10 -18.20 -10.80
CA GLY A 127 -8.85 -17.50 -11.85
C GLY A 127 -8.14 -16.30 -12.47
N LEU A 128 -6.86 -16.05 -12.18
CA LEU A 128 -6.15 -14.87 -12.67
C LEU A 128 -5.95 -14.93 -14.20
N THR A 129 -6.57 -13.99 -14.90
CA THR A 129 -6.50 -13.87 -16.36
C THR A 129 -5.40 -12.91 -16.81
N GLN A 130 -4.97 -13.01 -18.07
CA GLN A 130 -4.00 -12.07 -18.65
C GLN A 130 -4.52 -10.63 -18.65
N ARG A 131 -5.80 -10.43 -18.99
CA ARG A 131 -6.45 -9.11 -18.94
C ARG A 131 -6.35 -8.47 -17.55
N GLN A 132 -6.60 -9.24 -16.49
CA GLN A 132 -6.48 -8.75 -15.12
C GLN A 132 -5.04 -8.34 -14.77
N ARG A 133 -4.02 -9.04 -15.29
CA ARG A 133 -2.61 -8.64 -15.09
C ARG A 133 -2.29 -7.31 -15.76
N GLU A 134 -2.90 -7.05 -16.92
CA GLU A 134 -2.75 -5.80 -17.68
C GLU A 134 -3.52 -4.65 -17.01
N ASP A 135 -4.73 -4.93 -16.50
CA ASP A 135 -5.58 -3.95 -15.82
C ASP A 135 -5.00 -3.48 -14.47
N ARG A 136 -4.08 -4.25 -13.84
CA ARG A 136 -3.54 -3.96 -12.50
C ARG A 136 -2.99 -2.54 -12.37
N LEU A 137 -2.27 -2.07 -13.39
CA LEU A 137 -1.63 -0.75 -13.35
C LEU A 137 -2.64 0.38 -13.50
N GLY A 138 -3.80 0.11 -14.11
CA GLY A 138 -4.91 1.05 -14.17
C GLY A 138 -5.49 1.30 -12.77
N TYR A 139 -5.64 0.25 -11.96
CA TYR A 139 -6.06 0.38 -10.56
C TYR A 139 -5.06 1.18 -9.73
N LEU A 140 -3.77 0.90 -9.88
CA LEU A 140 -2.71 1.64 -9.19
C LEU A 140 -2.68 3.12 -9.59
N ALA A 141 -2.81 3.42 -10.89
CA ALA A 141 -2.87 4.78 -11.37
C ALA A 141 -4.07 5.56 -10.80
N ALA A 142 -5.24 4.90 -10.69
CA ALA A 142 -6.44 5.48 -10.10
C ALA A 142 -6.28 5.73 -8.59
N ALA A 143 -5.70 4.77 -7.86
CA ALA A 143 -5.38 4.94 -6.44
C ALA A 143 -4.40 6.09 -6.19
N ALA A 144 -3.32 6.16 -6.99
CA ALA A 144 -2.34 7.24 -6.91
C ALA A 144 -2.97 8.61 -7.20
N GLN A 145 -3.83 8.69 -8.23
CA GLN A 145 -4.58 9.90 -8.55
C GLN A 145 -5.56 10.30 -7.44
N GLY A 146 -6.19 9.33 -6.78
CA GLY A 146 -7.10 9.57 -5.66
C GLY A 146 -6.41 9.87 -4.33
N GLY A 147 -5.07 9.93 -4.30
CA GLY A 147 -4.32 10.31 -3.10
C GLY A 147 -4.15 9.19 -2.07
N VAL A 148 -4.33 7.92 -2.45
CA VAL A 148 -4.09 6.80 -1.53
C VAL A 148 -2.60 6.80 -1.11
N PRO A 149 -2.30 6.81 0.19
CA PRO A 149 -0.91 6.84 0.68
C PRO A 149 -0.07 5.71 0.10
N GLY A 150 1.14 6.05 -0.37
CA GLY A 150 2.09 5.10 -0.96
C GLY A 150 1.79 4.67 -2.40
N ALA A 151 0.57 4.83 -2.90
CA ALA A 151 0.20 4.40 -4.24
C ALA A 151 1.00 5.13 -5.34
N ALA A 152 1.27 6.44 -5.18
CA ALA A 152 2.07 7.20 -6.14
C ALA A 152 3.55 6.74 -6.17
N THR A 153 4.12 6.37 -5.02
CA THR A 153 5.48 5.81 -4.94
C THR A 153 5.55 4.44 -5.61
N ILE A 154 4.56 3.57 -5.40
CA ILE A 154 4.51 2.26 -6.07
C ILE A 154 4.30 2.44 -7.57
N PHE A 155 3.42 3.37 -7.98
CA PHE A 155 3.21 3.69 -9.40
C PHE A 155 4.52 4.09 -10.10
N LEU A 156 5.31 4.96 -9.46
CA LEU A 156 6.66 5.31 -9.93
C LEU A 156 7.56 4.06 -10.01
N SER A 157 7.47 3.18 -9.03
CA SER A 157 8.36 2.01 -8.91
C SER A 157 8.13 0.95 -9.99
N GLU A 158 6.87 0.72 -10.37
CA GLU A 158 6.45 -0.21 -11.44
C GLU A 158 7.00 0.20 -12.81
N GLY A 159 7.15 1.52 -13.04
CA GLY A 159 7.60 2.07 -14.30
C GLY A 159 6.51 2.12 -15.38
N PRO A 160 6.84 2.65 -16.58
CA PRO A 160 5.89 2.77 -17.68
C PRO A 160 5.36 1.39 -18.09
N PHE A 161 4.04 1.20 -18.00
CA PHE A 161 3.37 -0.06 -18.38
C PHE A 161 3.88 -1.30 -17.62
N GLY A 162 4.46 -1.12 -16.43
CA GLY A 162 5.05 -2.21 -15.63
C GLY A 162 6.41 -2.67 -16.14
N ASP A 163 7.02 -1.89 -17.04
CA ASP A 163 8.38 -2.09 -17.52
C ASP A 163 9.25 -0.89 -17.16
N ARG A 164 9.91 -0.96 -16.01
CA ARG A 164 10.87 0.06 -15.58
C ARG A 164 12.04 0.23 -16.55
N SER A 165 12.41 -0.80 -17.32
CA SER A 165 13.51 -0.70 -18.29
C SER A 165 13.18 0.25 -19.44
N ALA A 166 11.89 0.51 -19.71
CA ALA A 166 11.44 1.47 -20.69
C ALA A 166 12.01 2.88 -20.47
N LEU A 167 12.26 3.26 -19.21
CA LEU A 167 12.85 4.56 -18.87
C LEU A 167 14.25 4.75 -19.45
N ARG A 168 15.01 3.66 -19.61
CA ARG A 168 16.35 3.65 -20.21
C ARG A 168 16.34 3.32 -21.69
N ASN A 169 15.52 2.34 -22.09
CA ASN A 169 15.57 1.77 -23.43
C ASN A 169 14.80 2.59 -24.46
N ARG A 170 13.79 3.36 -24.01
CA ARG A 170 12.95 4.19 -24.87
C ARG A 170 12.57 5.51 -24.15
N PRO A 171 13.57 6.32 -23.74
CA PRO A 171 13.33 7.51 -22.94
C PRO A 171 12.50 8.57 -23.68
N ASP A 172 12.57 8.62 -25.01
CA ASP A 172 11.90 9.61 -25.85
C ASP A 172 10.53 9.17 -26.39
N ASP A 173 10.10 7.94 -26.04
CA ASP A 173 8.77 7.45 -26.39
C ASP A 173 7.70 8.39 -25.77
N PRO A 174 6.76 8.94 -26.58
CA PRO A 174 5.72 9.84 -26.10
C PRO A 174 4.90 9.27 -24.94
N LEU A 175 4.69 7.95 -24.92
CA LEU A 175 3.95 7.25 -23.87
C LEU A 175 4.77 7.16 -22.57
N VAL A 176 6.08 6.94 -22.67
CA VAL A 176 6.99 6.98 -21.52
C VAL A 176 7.07 8.39 -20.94
N GLN A 177 7.13 9.40 -21.80
CA GLN A 177 7.13 10.81 -21.39
C GLN A 177 5.81 11.21 -20.74
N ALA A 178 4.67 10.73 -21.25
CA ALA A 178 3.37 10.93 -20.61
C ALA A 178 3.31 10.29 -19.23
N TRP A 179 3.80 9.06 -19.10
CA TRP A 179 3.89 8.37 -17.81
C TRP A 179 4.79 9.12 -16.81
N LYS A 180 5.96 9.61 -17.23
CA LYS A 180 6.87 10.39 -16.34
C LYS A 180 6.16 11.61 -15.76
N ARG A 181 5.47 12.38 -16.62
CA ARG A 181 4.68 13.55 -16.20
C ARG A 181 3.58 13.14 -15.23
N GLN A 182 2.86 12.05 -15.50
CA GLN A 182 1.82 11.55 -14.62
C GLN A 182 2.37 11.14 -13.24
N ALA A 183 3.44 10.35 -13.19
CA ALA A 183 4.03 9.88 -11.95
C ALA A 183 4.50 11.04 -11.06
N ILE A 184 5.18 12.03 -11.64
CA ILE A 184 5.64 13.23 -10.91
C ILE A 184 4.48 14.11 -10.47
N ALA A 185 3.44 14.27 -11.29
CA ALA A 185 2.26 15.04 -10.90
C ALA A 185 1.54 14.40 -9.71
N GLN A 186 1.37 13.07 -9.72
CA GLN A 186 0.72 12.33 -8.63
C GLN A 186 1.54 12.39 -7.34
N LEU A 187 2.86 12.15 -7.41
CA LEU A 187 3.75 12.29 -6.26
C LEU A 187 3.73 13.72 -5.71
N THR A 188 3.75 14.73 -6.58
CA THR A 188 3.74 16.14 -6.15
C THR A 188 2.45 16.47 -5.41
N ALA A 189 1.29 16.06 -5.95
CA ALA A 189 0.01 16.28 -5.30
C ALA A 189 -0.07 15.61 -3.92
N GLN A 190 0.41 14.36 -3.78
CA GLN A 190 0.45 13.68 -2.48
C GLN A 190 1.44 14.32 -1.50
N ALA A 191 2.61 14.77 -1.99
CA ALA A 191 3.58 15.49 -1.17
C ALA A 191 3.05 16.84 -0.68
N ASP A 192 2.26 17.54 -1.50
CA ASP A 192 1.59 18.80 -1.12
C ASP A 192 0.48 18.59 -0.08
N GLU A 193 -0.12 17.39 -0.03
CA GLU A 193 -0.99 16.91 1.07
C GLU A 193 -0.20 16.24 2.21
N ALA A 194 1.12 16.48 2.28
CA ALA A 194 2.02 16.03 3.33
C ALA A 194 2.10 14.50 3.54
N GLU A 195 1.88 13.72 2.48
CA GLU A 195 2.18 12.28 2.48
C GLU A 195 3.70 12.09 2.44
N LEU A 196 4.28 11.66 3.56
CA LEU A 196 5.74 11.70 3.77
C LEU A 196 6.51 10.77 2.82
N THR A 197 5.91 9.66 2.36
CA THR A 197 6.55 8.76 1.41
C THR A 197 6.78 9.45 0.07
N SER A 198 5.80 10.22 -0.40
CA SER A 198 5.87 11.03 -1.61
C SER A 198 6.87 12.17 -1.46
N VAL A 199 6.90 12.85 -0.30
CA VAL A 199 7.90 13.88 0.01
C VAL A 199 9.33 13.30 -0.07
N SER A 200 9.56 12.14 0.57
CA SER A 200 10.86 11.44 0.53
C SER A 200 11.23 10.95 -0.87
N THR A 201 10.26 10.41 -1.61
CA THR A 201 10.45 9.94 -2.98
C THR A 201 10.87 11.09 -3.90
N LEU A 202 10.22 12.25 -3.82
CA LEU A 202 10.55 13.41 -4.64
C LEU A 202 11.88 14.05 -4.23
N MET A 203 12.20 14.09 -2.94
CA MET A 203 13.51 14.53 -2.45
C MET A 203 14.62 13.72 -3.13
N MET A 204 14.51 12.39 -3.13
CA MET A 204 15.49 11.51 -3.78
C MET A 204 15.47 11.61 -5.31
N ALA A 205 14.29 11.82 -5.92
CA ALA A 205 14.16 11.93 -7.36
C ALA A 205 14.87 13.17 -7.91
N TYR A 206 14.75 14.32 -7.24
CA TYR A 206 15.37 15.58 -7.69
C TYR A 206 16.82 15.76 -7.23
N LEU A 207 17.33 14.90 -6.34
CA LEU A 207 18.67 15.03 -5.76
C LEU A 207 19.81 14.91 -6.80
N ARG A 208 19.58 14.12 -7.85
CA ARG A 208 20.56 13.83 -8.91
C ARG A 208 19.85 13.58 -10.23
N ASP A 209 20.58 13.64 -11.34
CA ASP A 209 20.03 13.30 -12.64
C ASP A 209 19.57 11.85 -12.66
N GLY A 210 18.31 11.66 -13.03
CA GLY A 210 17.66 10.37 -13.07
C GLY A 210 16.91 10.15 -14.38
N GLU A 211 16.36 8.94 -14.50
CA GLU A 211 15.64 8.55 -15.70
C GLU A 211 14.24 9.19 -15.78
N VAL A 212 13.68 9.62 -14.63
CA VAL A 212 12.33 10.18 -14.51
C VAL A 212 12.34 11.70 -14.51
N VAL A 213 13.24 12.31 -13.72
CA VAL A 213 13.44 13.76 -13.62
C VAL A 213 14.94 14.08 -13.67
N GLN A 214 15.26 15.29 -14.10
CA GLN A 214 16.61 15.84 -13.97
C GLN A 214 16.84 16.37 -12.56
N LYS A 215 18.11 16.54 -12.17
CA LYS A 215 18.46 17.18 -10.90
C LYS A 215 17.80 18.55 -10.81
N ASP A 216 17.16 18.81 -9.67
CA ASP A 216 16.62 20.12 -9.31
C ASP A 216 16.90 20.35 -7.83
N ALA A 217 18.03 21.03 -7.56
CA ALA A 217 18.50 21.26 -6.19
C ALA A 217 17.50 22.06 -5.35
N PRO A 218 16.84 23.14 -5.86
CA PRO A 218 15.74 23.80 -5.15
C PRO A 218 14.60 22.87 -4.74
N GLN A 219 14.12 22.00 -5.63
CA GLN A 219 13.05 21.05 -5.29
C GLN A 219 13.52 20.03 -4.24
N ALA A 220 14.67 19.40 -4.45
CA ALA A 220 15.23 18.41 -3.53
C ALA A 220 15.42 19.01 -2.12
N TYR A 221 15.95 20.24 -2.05
CA TYR A 221 16.16 20.96 -0.80
C TYR A 221 14.85 21.29 -0.09
N GLY A 222 13.80 21.72 -0.82
CA GLY A 222 12.49 21.99 -0.23
C GLY A 222 11.84 20.76 0.40
N TYR A 223 11.89 19.61 -0.28
CA TYR A 223 11.36 18.36 0.27
C TYR A 223 12.22 17.83 1.44
N LEU A 224 13.55 17.95 1.36
CA LEU A 224 14.44 17.59 2.47
C LEU A 224 14.15 18.44 3.72
N LEU A 225 13.97 19.75 3.55
CA LEU A 225 13.66 20.65 4.65
C LEU A 225 12.31 20.31 5.30
N ALA A 226 11.31 19.93 4.50
CA ALA A 226 10.01 19.49 5.01
C ALA A 226 10.17 18.24 5.90
N LEU A 227 10.88 17.22 5.42
CA LEU A 227 11.13 15.98 6.17
C LEU A 227 11.87 16.25 7.47
N ARG A 228 12.89 17.13 7.43
CA ARG A 228 13.65 17.51 8.61
C ARG A 228 12.76 18.15 9.66
N GLN A 229 11.99 19.16 9.27
CA GLN A 229 11.10 19.88 10.18
C GLN A 229 9.99 18.98 10.73
N VAL A 230 9.36 18.13 9.92
CA VAL A 230 8.37 17.16 10.41
C VAL A 230 9.00 16.21 11.44
N TYR A 231 10.22 15.74 11.18
CA TYR A 231 10.89 14.82 12.10
C TYR A 231 11.25 15.50 13.43
N ASP A 232 11.94 16.64 13.36
CA ASP A 232 12.42 17.38 14.54
C ASP A 232 11.27 17.93 15.39
N ASP A 233 10.22 18.44 14.75
CA ASP A 233 9.16 19.17 15.47
C ASP A 233 7.99 18.27 15.90
N ILE A 234 7.76 17.13 15.23
CA ILE A 234 6.49 16.39 15.35
C ILE A 234 6.72 14.90 15.63
N LEU A 235 7.54 14.21 14.84
CA LEU A 235 7.66 12.76 14.96
C LEU A 235 8.57 12.32 16.11
N ALA A 236 9.73 12.94 16.26
CA ALA A 236 10.71 12.54 17.28
C ALA A 236 11.49 13.75 17.85
N PRO A 237 10.83 14.66 18.58
CA PRO A 237 11.50 15.82 19.17
C PRO A 237 12.64 15.42 20.10
N GLY A 238 13.83 16.01 19.88
CA GLY A 238 15.02 15.76 20.68
C GLY A 238 15.82 14.51 20.29
N VAL A 239 15.40 13.77 19.26
CA VAL A 239 16.16 12.64 18.69
C VAL A 239 17.01 13.13 17.51
N THR A 240 18.19 12.55 17.32
CA THR A 240 19.03 12.82 16.15
C THR A 240 18.24 12.55 14.88
N ASN A 241 18.10 13.57 14.03
CA ASN A 241 17.28 13.48 12.85
C ASN A 241 18.03 12.77 11.71
N PRO A 242 17.42 11.73 11.10
CA PRO A 242 18.06 10.92 10.07
C PRO A 242 18.29 11.69 8.76
N TYR A 243 17.67 12.86 8.61
CA TYR A 243 17.84 13.76 7.47
C TYR A 243 18.88 14.87 7.73
N GLN A 244 19.70 14.74 8.78
CA GLN A 244 20.74 15.72 9.14
C GLN A 244 22.02 15.68 8.28
N ASP A 245 22.13 14.70 7.37
CA ASP A 245 23.34 14.36 6.62
C ASP A 245 23.87 15.42 5.64
N GLU A 246 25.09 15.17 5.15
CA GLU A 246 25.91 15.95 4.21
C GLU A 246 25.14 16.55 3.01
N TYR A 247 24.09 15.87 2.54
CA TYR A 247 23.23 16.33 1.44
C TYR A 247 22.62 17.71 1.71
N TRP A 248 22.30 18.03 2.97
CA TRP A 248 21.75 19.32 3.36
C TRP A 248 22.71 20.47 3.05
N HIS A 249 23.94 20.38 3.54
CA HIS A 249 24.93 21.45 3.37
C HIS A 249 25.33 21.61 1.91
N TRP A 250 25.45 20.49 1.18
CA TRP A 250 25.74 20.51 -0.24
C TRP A 250 24.62 21.16 -1.05
N LEU A 251 23.36 20.74 -0.86
CA LEU A 251 22.22 21.36 -1.53
C LEU A 251 22.15 22.85 -1.20
N GLN A 252 22.21 23.22 0.08
CA GLN A 252 22.12 24.62 0.50
C GLN A 252 23.18 25.51 -0.18
N ALA A 253 24.40 25.00 -0.36
CA ALA A 253 25.49 25.74 -0.99
C ALA A 253 25.29 25.99 -2.50
N GLU A 254 24.48 25.16 -3.18
CA GLU A 254 24.16 25.33 -4.61
C GLU A 254 23.02 26.35 -4.86
N LEU A 255 22.31 26.77 -3.81
CA LEU A 255 21.11 27.60 -3.93
C LEU A 255 21.39 29.08 -3.69
N THR A 256 20.80 29.94 -4.52
CA THR A 256 20.66 31.37 -4.25
C THR A 256 19.77 31.62 -3.01
N PRO A 257 19.90 32.77 -2.33
CA PRO A 257 19.03 33.12 -1.20
C PRO A 257 17.54 33.08 -1.55
N GLU A 258 17.16 33.51 -2.76
CA GLU A 258 15.79 33.48 -3.24
C GLU A 258 15.27 32.03 -3.38
N GLN A 259 16.09 31.12 -3.90
CA GLN A 259 15.75 29.69 -3.99
C GLN A 259 15.63 29.05 -2.61
N GLN A 260 16.52 29.39 -1.67
CA GLN A 260 16.43 28.91 -0.29
C GLN A 260 15.13 29.38 0.39
N ALA A 261 14.75 30.65 0.19
CA ALA A 261 13.51 31.20 0.72
C ALA A 261 12.27 30.53 0.12
N ALA A 262 12.24 30.30 -1.20
CA ALA A 262 11.15 29.60 -1.85
C ALA A 262 11.02 28.14 -1.38
N ALA A 263 12.13 27.43 -1.25
CA ALA A 263 12.17 26.07 -0.73
C ALA A 263 11.71 25.99 0.73
N ALA A 264 12.09 26.97 1.56
CA ALA A 264 11.61 27.10 2.94
C ALA A 264 10.10 27.33 3.01
N ALA A 265 9.54 28.18 2.13
CA ALA A 265 8.10 28.40 2.06
C ALA A 265 7.35 27.11 1.68
N LYS A 266 7.87 26.35 0.70
CA LYS A 266 7.32 25.05 0.32
C LYS A 266 7.36 24.05 1.49
N ALA A 267 8.52 23.95 2.17
CA ALA A 267 8.67 23.07 3.31
C ALA A 267 7.68 23.40 4.44
N GLN A 268 7.52 24.69 4.76
CA GLN A 268 6.58 25.16 5.78
C GLN A 268 5.13 24.82 5.41
N ALA A 269 4.74 24.91 4.14
CA ALA A 269 3.41 24.53 3.68
C ALA A 269 3.14 23.03 3.93
N ILE A 270 4.09 22.16 3.59
CA ILE A 270 4.01 20.71 3.83
C ILE A 270 3.93 20.42 5.34
N VAL A 271 4.78 21.04 6.15
CA VAL A 271 4.78 20.87 7.61
C VAL A 271 3.46 21.33 8.24
N ALA A 272 2.92 22.46 7.78
CA ALA A 272 1.63 22.97 8.24
C ALA A 272 0.49 21.99 7.90
N LYS A 273 0.46 21.45 6.67
CA LYS A 273 -0.47 20.39 6.27
C LYS A 273 -0.32 19.14 7.13
N TYR A 274 0.91 18.69 7.37
CA TYR A 274 1.16 17.54 8.24
C TYR A 274 0.57 17.73 9.64
N ARG A 275 0.81 18.90 10.27
CA ARG A 275 0.21 19.26 11.57
C ARG A 275 -1.31 19.26 11.55
N GLN A 276 -1.93 19.68 10.44
CA GLN A 276 -3.39 19.62 10.30
C GLN A 276 -3.90 18.19 10.26
N HIS A 277 -3.18 17.27 9.59
CA HIS A 277 -3.56 15.86 9.57
C HIS A 277 -3.38 15.18 10.92
N THR A 278 -2.29 15.45 11.65
CA THR A 278 -2.04 14.86 12.97
C THR A 278 -2.88 15.48 14.09
N GLY A 279 -3.31 16.74 13.93
CA GLY A 279 -4.17 17.43 14.89
C GLY A 279 -5.68 17.16 14.72
N ARG A 280 -6.11 16.50 13.64
CA ARG A 280 -7.51 16.08 13.47
C ARG A 280 -7.74 14.80 14.26
N PRO A 281 -8.75 14.72 15.15
CA PRO A 281 -9.20 13.42 15.63
C PRO A 281 -9.61 12.60 14.40
N ALA A 282 -9.21 11.33 14.36
CA ALA A 282 -9.67 10.40 13.33
C ALA A 282 -11.19 10.49 13.30
N HIS A 283 -11.75 11.01 12.20
CA HIS A 283 -13.20 11.25 12.10
C HIS A 283 -13.92 9.92 12.33
N GLY A 284 -14.89 9.96 13.25
CA GLY A 284 -15.63 8.80 13.76
C GLY A 284 -16.68 8.25 12.81
#